data_AF-A0A5E4HFJ3-F1
#
_entry.id   AF-A0A5E4HFJ3-F1
#
_cell.length_a   1.000
_cell.length_b   1.000
_cell.length_c   1.000
_cell.angle_alpha   90.00
_cell.angle_beta   90.00
_cell.angle_gamma   90.00
#
_symmetry.space_group_name_H-M   'P 1'
#
loop_
_entity.id
_entity.type
_entity.pdbx_description
1 polymer ?
#
loop_
_entity_poly.entity_id
_entity_poly.type
_entity_poly.pdbx_seq_one_letter_code
_entity_poly.pdbx_strand_id
1 'polypeptide(L)'
;MRNLTVSRHFSSIYIAVRLYNPTMEFKVVVSDPTAGKSYQKEVKDEAARKLRGINVGEEIDGAIIGLEGYKLAITGGSDRSGFPMKQGVHGSAAARVLMDSGVGYNPKRVVRTRKRVRGERIDEDITQVNTIVVKAGKKTLEELLGAPKEAAAPKEE
;
A
#
# COMPACT_ATOMS: atom_id res chain seq x y z
N MET A 1 45.23 -40.63 -34.73
CA MET A 1 45.09 -39.41 -35.55
C MET A 1 43.62 -39.00 -35.58
N ARG A 2 43.33 -37.77 -35.12
CA ARG A 2 42.10 -36.94 -35.29
C ARG A 2 40.81 -37.50 -34.65
N ASN A 3 40.47 -37.13 -33.42
CA ASN A 3 39.82 -35.87 -33.00
C ASN A 3 38.69 -35.40 -33.93
N LEU A 4 37.44 -35.58 -33.49
CA LEU A 4 36.41 -34.54 -33.52
C LEU A 4 35.23 -34.93 -32.60
N THR A 5 35.42 -34.75 -31.30
CA THR A 5 34.32 -34.70 -30.34
C THR A 5 33.50 -33.46 -30.67
N VAL A 6 32.31 -33.64 -31.25
CA VAL A 6 31.41 -32.54 -31.61
C VAL A 6 30.88 -31.91 -30.32
N SER A 7 31.64 -30.95 -29.82
CA SER A 7 31.17 -29.87 -28.96
C SER A 7 30.06 -29.12 -29.70
N ARG A 8 28.82 -29.40 -29.33
CA ARG A 8 27.68 -28.50 -29.53
C ARG A 8 27.15 -28.27 -28.12
N HIS A 9 27.72 -27.33 -27.37
CA HIS A 9 27.16 -25.99 -27.24
C HIS A 9 25.61 -26.02 -27.24
N PHE A 10 25.03 -26.83 -26.36
CA PHE A 10 23.64 -26.67 -25.97
C PHE A 10 23.54 -25.43 -25.10
N SER A 11 23.34 -24.32 -25.81
CA SER A 11 22.72 -23.07 -25.36
C SER A 11 22.56 -22.95 -23.84
N SER A 12 23.58 -22.35 -23.22
CA SER A 12 23.43 -21.60 -21.97
C SER A 12 22.59 -20.33 -22.20
N ILE A 13 21.40 -20.53 -22.74
CA ILE A 13 20.40 -19.52 -23.08
C ILE A 13 19.10 -20.17 -22.63
N TYR A 14 18.30 -19.45 -21.83
CA TYR A 14 17.09 -19.92 -21.14
C TYR A 14 17.32 -20.76 -19.89
N ILE A 15 17.54 -20.10 -18.75
CA ILE A 15 16.55 -19.92 -17.67
C ILE A 15 17.09 -18.75 -16.83
N ALA A 16 17.14 -17.58 -17.44
CA ALA A 16 17.00 -16.35 -16.68
C ALA A 16 15.49 -16.05 -16.62
N VAL A 17 14.71 -16.98 -16.06
CA VAL A 17 13.49 -16.58 -15.35
C VAL A 17 14.00 -15.89 -14.09
N ARG A 18 14.58 -14.70 -14.29
CA ARG A 18 14.77 -13.73 -13.22
C ARG A 18 13.36 -13.39 -12.86
N LEU A 19 12.84 -14.14 -11.89
CA LEU A 19 11.55 -13.96 -11.24
C LEU A 19 11.45 -12.47 -10.91
N TYR A 20 10.82 -11.71 -11.81
CA TYR A 20 10.32 -10.39 -11.51
C TYR A 20 9.05 -10.67 -10.70
N ASN A 21 9.24 -11.13 -9.46
CA ASN A 21 8.20 -11.07 -8.46
C ASN A 21 8.07 -9.57 -8.19
N PRO A 22 6.98 -8.90 -8.61
CA PRO A 22 6.71 -7.57 -8.10
C PRO A 22 6.57 -7.73 -6.59
N THR A 23 7.59 -7.31 -5.85
CA THR A 23 7.55 -7.27 -4.39
C THR A 23 6.41 -6.34 -4.03
N MET A 24 5.41 -6.89 -3.35
CA MET A 24 4.22 -6.16 -2.98
C MET A 24 4.57 -5.30 -1.78
N GLU A 25 4.64 -4.00 -1.98
CA GLU A 25 5.08 -3.03 -0.99
C GLU A 25 3.98 -2.01 -0.74
N PHE A 26 3.59 -1.86 0.52
CA PHE A 26 2.65 -0.84 0.96
C PHE A 26 3.32 0.12 1.94
N LYS A 27 3.09 1.41 1.74
CA LYS A 27 3.36 2.44 2.75
C LYS A 27 2.13 2.52 3.65
N VAL A 28 2.22 1.99 4.85
CA VAL A 28 1.14 2.09 5.83
C VAL A 28 1.38 3.30 6.71
N VAL A 29 0.41 4.22 6.71
CA VAL A 29 0.40 5.38 7.61
C VAL A 29 -0.50 5.05 8.79
N VAL A 30 0.10 5.03 9.98
CA VAL A 30 -0.56 4.78 11.26
C VAL A 30 -0.72 6.11 11.97
N SER A 31 -1.97 6.56 12.11
CA SER A 31 -2.30 7.81 12.77
C SER A 31 -2.86 7.55 14.17
N ASP A 32 -2.28 8.22 15.17
CA ASP A 32 -2.80 8.25 16.54
C ASP A 32 -3.66 9.52 16.74
N PRO A 33 -4.98 9.39 16.91
CA PRO A 33 -5.86 10.54 17.11
C PRO A 33 -5.66 11.22 18.47
N THR A 34 -5.10 10.53 19.47
CA THR A 34 -4.91 11.07 20.82
C THR A 34 -3.63 11.88 20.93
N ALA A 35 -2.54 11.40 20.33
CA ALA A 35 -1.26 12.10 20.29
C ALA A 35 -1.17 13.11 19.13
N GLY A 36 -2.04 13.03 18.13
CA GLY A 36 -2.00 13.84 16.92
C GLY A 36 -0.78 13.56 16.03
N LYS A 37 -0.08 12.45 16.27
CA LYS A 37 1.12 12.05 15.53
C LYS A 37 0.76 10.96 14.52
N SER A 38 1.48 10.94 13.40
CA SER A 38 1.36 9.89 12.40
C SER A 38 2.74 9.33 12.09
N TYR A 39 2.79 8.02 11.85
CA TYR A 39 4.01 7.28 11.58
C TYR A 39 3.83 6.49 10.30
N GLN A 40 4.87 6.49 9.46
CA GLN A 40 4.88 5.71 8.25
C GLN A 40 5.73 4.46 8.44
N LYS A 41 5.19 3.31 8.05
CA LYS A 41 5.92 2.04 8.02
C LYS A 41 5.80 1.39 6.65
N GLU A 42 6.93 0.93 6.12
CA GLU A 42 6.98 0.15 4.90
C GLU A 42 6.71 -1.32 5.24
N VAL A 43 5.72 -1.90 4.57
CA VAL A 43 5.28 -3.27 4.77
C VAL A 43 5.52 -4.05 3.48
N LYS A 44 6.30 -5.12 3.55
CA LYS A 44 6.71 -5.93 2.40
C LYS A 44 6.12 -7.34 2.47
N ASP A 45 5.85 -7.89 1.29
CA ASP A 45 5.58 -9.30 0.99
C ASP A 45 4.49 -9.98 1.84
N GLU A 46 4.86 -10.67 2.92
CA GLU A 46 3.92 -11.50 3.68
C GLU A 46 2.86 -10.68 4.41
N ALA A 47 3.28 -9.58 5.03
CA ALA A 47 2.36 -8.68 5.71
C ALA A 47 1.50 -7.91 4.70
N ALA A 48 2.05 -7.58 3.51
CA ALA A 48 1.30 -6.96 2.42
C ALA A 48 0.19 -7.88 1.88
N ARG A 49 0.47 -9.17 1.73
CA ARG A 49 -0.54 -10.17 1.32
C ARG A 49 -1.70 -10.27 2.30
N LYS A 50 -1.44 -10.14 3.60
CA LYS A 50 -2.49 -10.18 4.64
C LYS A 50 -3.40 -8.94 4.63
N LEU A 51 -2.88 -7.79 4.17
CA LEU A 51 -3.67 -6.56 4.03
C LEU A 51 -4.55 -6.54 2.78
N ARG A 52 -4.25 -7.40 1.80
CA ARG A 52 -5.02 -7.50 0.56
C ARG A 52 -6.41 -8.07 0.82
N GLY A 53 -7.42 -7.53 0.14
CA GLY A 53 -8.79 -8.03 0.20
C GLY A 53 -9.63 -7.44 1.31
N ILE A 54 -9.00 -6.73 2.26
CA ILE A 54 -9.67 -5.97 3.31
C ILE A 54 -10.28 -4.70 2.70
N ASN A 55 -11.46 -4.32 3.17
CA ASN A 55 -12.13 -3.12 2.68
C ASN A 55 -11.80 -1.90 3.55
N VAL A 56 -11.88 -0.72 2.95
CA VAL A 56 -11.84 0.54 3.67
C VAL A 56 -13.03 0.64 4.63
N GLY A 57 -12.76 0.95 5.89
CA GLY A 57 -13.73 0.99 6.99
C GLY A 57 -13.68 -0.23 7.92
N GLU A 58 -12.93 -1.27 7.56
CA GLU A 58 -12.76 -2.46 8.41
C GLU A 58 -11.64 -2.27 9.46
N GLU A 59 -11.80 -2.96 10.59
CA GLU A 59 -10.80 -3.03 11.66
C GLU A 59 -9.84 -4.21 11.44
N ILE A 60 -8.56 -3.97 11.66
CA ILE A 60 -7.48 -4.96 11.53
C ILE A 60 -6.65 -4.97 12.81
N ASP A 61 -6.14 -6.16 13.16
CA ASP A 61 -5.13 -6.31 14.18
C ASP A 61 -3.76 -5.76 13.71
N GLY A 62 -3.22 -4.82 14.49
CA GLY A 62 -1.92 -4.19 14.22
C GLY A 62 -0.74 -5.17 14.23
N ALA A 63 -0.92 -6.39 14.72
CA ALA A 63 0.07 -7.46 14.68
C ALA A 63 0.59 -7.74 13.26
N ILE A 64 -0.25 -7.54 12.23
CA ILE A 64 0.14 -7.70 10.82
C ILE A 64 1.27 -6.75 10.42
N ILE A 65 1.30 -5.56 11.02
CA ILE A 65 2.27 -4.49 10.74
C ILE A 65 3.36 -4.45 11.83
N GLY A 66 3.39 -5.43 12.74
CA GLY A 66 4.31 -5.47 13.88
C GLY A 66 3.97 -4.50 15.01
N LEU A 67 2.70 -4.06 15.09
CA LEU A 67 2.13 -3.29 16.19
C LEU A 67 1.27 -4.21 17.05
N GLU A 68 1.93 -5.03 17.87
CA GLU A 68 1.25 -6.00 18.73
C GLU A 68 0.33 -5.31 19.74
N GLY A 69 -0.91 -5.81 19.85
CA GLY A 69 -1.91 -5.29 20.78
C GLY A 69 -2.63 -4.03 20.33
N TYR A 70 -2.33 -3.51 19.14
CA TYR A 70 -3.07 -2.39 18.53
C TYR A 70 -4.23 -2.88 17.67
N LYS A 71 -5.34 -2.13 17.65
CA LYS A 71 -6.37 -2.25 16.62
C LYS A 71 -6.37 -1.02 15.74
N LEU A 72 -6.32 -1.24 14.44
CA LEU A 72 -6.26 -0.21 13.41
C LEU A 72 -7.51 -0.28 12.53
N ALA A 73 -8.16 0.85 12.29
CA ALA A 73 -9.21 0.96 11.27
C ALA A 73 -8.61 1.53 9.99
N ILE A 74 -8.90 0.90 8.84
CA ILE A 74 -8.52 1.47 7.54
C ILE A 74 -9.49 2.60 7.21
N THR A 75 -8.97 3.80 6.97
CA THR A 75 -9.79 4.94 6.55
C THR A 75 -9.74 5.21 5.06
N GLY A 76 -8.69 4.74 4.38
CA GLY A 76 -8.56 4.90 2.94
C GLY A 76 -7.15 4.60 2.46
N GLY A 77 -6.82 5.15 1.30
CA GLY A 77 -5.52 4.96 0.68
C GLY A 77 -5.43 5.65 -0.68
N SER A 78 -4.27 5.49 -1.30
CA SER A 78 -3.94 6.08 -2.60
C SER A 78 -3.38 5.02 -3.55
N ASP A 79 -3.90 5.02 -4.78
CA ASP A 79 -3.35 4.25 -5.90
C ASP A 79 -1.99 4.82 -6.34
N ARG A 80 -1.19 4.05 -7.08
CA ARG A 80 0.04 4.50 -7.75
C ARG A 80 -0.16 5.74 -8.63
N SER A 81 -1.35 5.89 -9.20
CA SER A 81 -1.72 7.07 -10.00
C SER A 81 -2.15 8.28 -9.16
N GLY A 82 -2.15 8.17 -7.83
CA GLY A 82 -2.63 9.20 -6.90
C GLY A 82 -4.15 9.29 -6.80
N PHE A 83 -4.90 8.35 -7.37
CA PHE A 83 -6.35 8.30 -7.19
C PHE A 83 -6.69 7.82 -5.77
N PRO A 84 -7.58 8.52 -5.04
CA PRO A 84 -7.96 8.11 -3.70
C PRO A 84 -8.92 6.91 -3.75
N MET A 85 -8.85 6.08 -2.72
CA MET A 85 -9.86 5.07 -2.43
C MET A 85 -11.11 5.71 -1.83
N LYS A 86 -12.29 5.22 -2.23
CA LYS A 86 -13.56 5.70 -1.70
C LYS A 86 -14.40 4.53 -1.17
N GLN A 87 -14.82 4.64 0.09
CA GLN A 87 -15.78 3.71 0.70
C GLN A 87 -17.12 3.75 -0.03
N GLY A 88 -17.72 2.58 -0.25
CA GLY A 88 -18.99 2.40 -0.99
C GLY A 88 -18.82 2.17 -2.49
N VAL A 89 -17.61 2.23 -3.03
CA VAL A 89 -17.32 1.75 -4.38
C VAL A 89 -16.79 0.33 -4.27
N HIS A 90 -17.68 -0.64 -4.47
CA HIS A 90 -17.34 -2.05 -4.32
C HIS A 90 -16.30 -2.51 -5.34
N GLY A 91 -15.40 -3.38 -4.87
CA GLY A 91 -14.35 -3.99 -5.68
C GLY A 91 -13.00 -3.27 -5.55
N SER A 92 -12.00 -3.79 -6.28
CA SER A 92 -10.65 -3.24 -6.29
C SER A 92 -10.36 -2.34 -7.49
N ALA A 93 -11.21 -2.34 -8.53
CA ALA A 93 -10.97 -1.60 -9.76
C ALA A 93 -11.22 -0.09 -9.61
N ALA A 94 -10.59 0.70 -10.47
CA ALA A 94 -10.89 2.13 -10.58
C ALA A 94 -12.16 2.37 -11.42
N ALA A 95 -13.12 3.10 -10.87
CA ALA A 95 -14.39 3.42 -11.52
C ALA A 95 -14.59 4.94 -11.64
N ARG A 96 -15.39 5.38 -12.63
CA ARG A 96 -15.84 6.76 -12.75
C ARG A 96 -17.22 6.90 -12.11
N VAL A 97 -17.29 7.63 -11.00
CA VAL A 97 -18.53 7.81 -10.23
C VAL A 97 -18.95 9.28 -10.33
N LEU A 98 -20.25 9.53 -10.50
CA LEU A 98 -20.82 10.87 -10.42
C LEU A 98 -20.83 11.30 -8.95
N MET A 99 -20.10 12.36 -8.61
CA MET A 99 -19.97 12.84 -7.24
C MET A 99 -20.42 14.27 -7.10
N ASP A 100 -20.97 14.56 -5.93
CA ASP A 100 -21.51 15.87 -5.56
C ASP A 100 -20.51 16.56 -4.63
N SER A 101 -19.90 15.81 -3.71
CA SER A 101 -18.79 16.22 -2.85
C SER A 101 -18.14 14.99 -2.17
N GLY A 102 -17.03 15.20 -1.47
CA GLY A 102 -16.41 14.22 -0.57
C GLY A 102 -15.00 13.79 -0.99
N VAL A 103 -14.61 12.58 -0.60
CA VAL A 103 -13.26 12.04 -0.84
C VAL A 103 -12.95 12.03 -2.34
N GLY A 104 -11.87 12.73 -2.72
CA GLY A 104 -11.43 12.90 -4.11
C GLY A 104 -12.17 13.99 -4.91
N TYR A 105 -13.15 14.67 -4.32
CA TYR A 105 -13.86 15.77 -4.97
C TYR A 105 -14.32 16.84 -3.98
N ASN A 106 -13.63 17.98 -3.99
CA ASN A 106 -14.00 19.16 -3.22
C ASN A 106 -14.40 20.31 -4.15
N PRO A 107 -15.69 20.41 -4.55
CA PRO A 107 -16.11 21.45 -5.48
C PRO A 107 -16.30 22.80 -4.80
N LYS A 108 -15.97 23.88 -5.51
CA LYS A 108 -16.20 25.26 -5.08
C LYS A 108 -17.63 25.76 -5.32
N ARG A 109 -18.42 25.01 -6.10
CA ARG A 109 -19.79 25.32 -6.51
C ARG A 109 -20.61 24.04 -6.47
N VAL A 110 -21.94 24.12 -6.37
CA VAL A 110 -22.84 22.96 -6.31
C VAL A 110 -22.97 22.32 -7.71
N VAL A 111 -21.90 21.68 -8.18
CA VAL A 111 -21.83 21.02 -9.49
C VAL A 111 -21.46 19.56 -9.27
N ARG A 112 -22.18 18.66 -9.93
CA ARG A 112 -21.90 17.23 -9.91
C ARG A 112 -20.95 16.88 -11.04
N THR A 113 -19.85 16.19 -10.74
CA THR A 113 -18.86 15.81 -11.76
C THR A 113 -18.53 14.32 -11.66
N ARG A 114 -18.40 13.65 -12.81
CA ARG A 114 -17.85 12.29 -12.85
C ARG A 114 -16.35 12.34 -12.60
N LYS A 115 -15.91 11.75 -11.48
CA LYS A 115 -14.49 11.63 -11.12
C LYS A 115 -14.09 10.15 -11.04
N ARG A 116 -12.83 9.88 -11.37
CA ARG A 116 -12.26 8.54 -11.25
C ARG A 116 -11.78 8.36 -9.82
N VAL A 117 -12.23 7.29 -9.19
CA VAL A 117 -11.80 6.88 -7.84
C VAL A 117 -11.50 5.40 -7.83
N ARG A 118 -10.68 4.97 -6.87
CA ARG A 118 -10.42 3.56 -6.63
C ARG A 118 -11.50 2.97 -5.74
N GLY A 119 -11.82 1.70 -5.96
CA GLY A 119 -12.70 0.95 -5.09
C GLY A 119 -12.18 0.83 -3.66
N GLU A 120 -13.02 0.34 -2.78
CA GLU A 120 -12.75 0.24 -1.34
C GLU A 120 -11.86 -0.95 -0.96
N ARG A 121 -11.70 -1.94 -1.83
CA ARG A 121 -10.90 -3.14 -1.54
C ARG A 121 -9.42 -2.89 -1.80
N ILE A 122 -8.56 -3.29 -0.85
CA ILE A 122 -7.11 -3.20 -1.01
C ILE A 122 -6.59 -4.25 -2.00
N ASP A 123 -5.79 -3.79 -2.96
CA ASP A 123 -5.21 -4.58 -4.06
C ASP A 123 -3.75 -4.15 -4.35
N GLU A 124 -3.08 -4.87 -5.26
CA GLU A 124 -1.66 -4.66 -5.62
C GLU A 124 -1.32 -3.25 -6.13
N ASP A 125 -2.27 -2.58 -6.76
CA ASP A 125 -2.04 -1.26 -7.36
C ASP A 125 -1.91 -0.12 -6.32
N ILE A 126 -2.27 -0.39 -5.07
CA ILE A 126 -2.26 0.62 -4.01
C ILE A 126 -0.82 0.85 -3.53
N THR A 127 -0.47 2.12 -3.34
CA THR A 127 0.86 2.49 -2.83
C THR A 127 0.84 2.84 -1.36
N GLN A 128 -0.24 3.48 -0.90
CA GLN A 128 -0.38 3.95 0.47
C GLN A 128 -1.72 3.53 1.06
N VAL A 129 -1.68 3.03 2.30
CA VAL A 129 -2.87 2.70 3.10
C VAL A 129 -2.86 3.57 4.34
N ASN A 130 -3.97 4.27 4.59
CA ASN A 130 -4.16 5.14 5.74
C ASN A 130 -4.96 4.41 6.82
N THR A 131 -4.44 4.44 8.04
CA THR A 131 -5.05 3.76 9.19
C THR A 131 -5.15 4.71 10.39
N ILE A 132 -6.17 4.49 11.21
CA ILE A 132 -6.37 5.18 12.49
C ILE A 132 -6.32 4.15 13.62
N VAL A 133 -5.66 4.49 14.72
CA VAL A 133 -5.66 3.68 15.93
C VAL A 133 -7.00 3.79 16.65
N VAL A 134 -7.73 2.67 16.74
CA VAL A 134 -9.02 2.57 17.47
C VAL A 134 -8.80 2.13 18.91
N LYS A 135 -7.88 1.17 19.12
CA LYS A 135 -7.49 0.71 20.46
C LYS A 135 -5.97 0.73 20.57
N ALA A 136 -5.50 1.44 21.59
CA ALA A 136 -4.08 1.51 21.91
C ALA A 136 -3.62 0.22 22.59
N GLY A 137 -2.47 -0.29 22.14
CA GLY A 137 -1.78 -1.43 22.75
C GLY A 137 -0.93 -1.04 23.96
N LYS A 138 -0.14 -2.01 24.46
CA LYS A 138 0.65 -1.89 25.69
C LYS A 138 1.96 -1.12 25.56
N LYS A 139 2.52 -0.99 24.35
CA LYS A 139 3.79 -0.29 24.06
C LYS A 139 3.53 0.96 23.26
N THR A 140 4.17 2.08 23.57
CA THR A 140 3.93 3.36 22.90
C THR A 140 4.35 3.29 21.42
N LEU A 141 3.57 3.94 20.54
CA LEU A 141 3.85 3.99 19.09
C LEU A 141 5.21 4.64 18.79
N GLU A 142 5.67 5.53 19.67
CA GLU A 142 6.98 6.17 19.59
C GLU A 142 8.14 5.20 19.72
N GLU A 143 8.03 4.14 20.52
CA GLU A 143 9.11 3.15 20.66
C GLU A 143 9.13 2.16 19.49
N LEU A 144 7.97 1.92 18.87
CA LEU A 144 7.80 0.94 17.78
C LEU A 144 8.04 1.53 16.40
N LEU A 145 7.87 2.85 16.24
CA LEU A 145 7.95 3.57 14.96
C LEU A 145 8.93 4.75 15.00
N GLY A 146 9.46 5.10 16.18
CA GLY A 146 10.47 6.13 16.38
C GLY A 146 11.87 5.64 16.04
N ALA A 147 12.11 5.45 14.74
CA ALA A 147 13.39 5.75 14.12
C ALA A 147 13.08 6.31 12.72
N PRO A 148 13.17 7.64 12.53
CA PRO A 148 13.19 8.17 11.17
C PRO A 148 14.48 7.67 10.53
N LYS A 149 14.38 6.70 9.61
CA LYS A 149 15.46 6.49 8.66
C LYS A 149 15.40 7.62 7.64
N GLU A 150 16.34 8.54 7.80
CA GLU A 150 16.92 9.30 6.70
C GLU A 150 16.98 8.47 5.41
N ALA A 151 16.23 8.89 4.40
CA ALA A 151 16.53 8.65 3.00
C ALA A 151 15.85 9.72 2.13
N ALA A 152 15.91 10.98 2.57
CA ALA A 152 15.99 12.10 1.63
C ALA A 152 17.46 12.18 1.20
N ALA A 153 17.85 11.36 0.22
CA ALA A 153 19.08 11.62 -0.52
C ALA A 153 18.77 12.77 -1.50
N PRO A 154 19.34 13.98 -1.31
CA PRO A 154 19.25 15.03 -2.31
C PRO A 154 19.97 14.54 -3.57
N LYS A 155 19.28 14.51 -4.71
CA LYS A 155 19.95 14.48 -6.01
C LYS A 155 20.29 15.92 -6.36
N GLU A 156 21.53 16.30 -6.11
CA GLU A 156 22.19 17.39 -6.83
C GLU A 156 22.53 16.89 -8.24
N GLU A 157 22.03 17.60 -9.25
CA GLU A 157 22.73 17.94 -10.50
C GLU A 157 22.00 19.13 -11.16
#